data_AF-A0A449ARH6-F1
#
_entry.id   AF-A0A449ARH6-F1
#
_cell.length_a   1.000
_cell.length_b   1.000
_cell.length_c   1.000
_cell.angle_alpha   90.00
_cell.angle_beta   90.00
_cell.angle_gamma   90.00
#
_symmetry.space_group_name_H-M   'P 1'
#
loop_
_entity.id
_entity.type
_entity.pdbx_description
1 polymer ?
#
loop_
_entity_poly.entity_id
_entity_poly.type
_entity_poly.pdbx_seq_one_letter_code
_entity_poly.pdbx_strand_id
1 'polypeptide(L)'
;MFNKPVYQKNILEKIFFILLGLSSLGMLLLSDKVIQWKFFLDTNWELSITWRIISSFIFTTIFSLLALFLVLTNNLRLIYLQIVAFIIAIVITVFWIPTYVIDSSSSSNEKILKWTWYKYDIIPVFVIYLIFYALTKAFSKEIYINKVRKLISKKP
;
A
#
# COMPACT_ATOMS: atom_id res chain seq x y z
N MET A 1 -1.82 -20.46 -25.30
CA MET A 1 -0.71 -19.92 -24.48
C MET A 1 -0.29 -18.61 -25.11
N PHE A 2 -0.76 -17.46 -24.60
CA PHE A 2 -0.41 -16.16 -25.20
C PHE A 2 1.01 -15.78 -24.75
N ASN A 3 2.02 -16.20 -25.51
CA ASN A 3 3.35 -15.59 -25.44
C ASN A 3 3.23 -14.18 -26.01
N LYS A 4 2.87 -13.21 -25.14
CA LYS A 4 2.99 -11.80 -25.50
C LYS A 4 4.47 -11.50 -25.81
N PRO A 5 4.76 -10.65 -26.80
CA PRO A 5 6.12 -10.26 -27.11
C PRO A 5 6.79 -9.69 -25.85
N VAL A 6 8.06 -10.05 -25.63
CA VAL A 6 8.86 -9.65 -24.44
C VAL A 6 8.78 -8.14 -24.17
N TYR A 7 8.64 -7.34 -25.23
CA TYR A 7 8.49 -5.89 -25.17
C TYR A 7 7.20 -5.42 -24.47
N GLN A 8 6.04 -6.04 -24.76
CA GLN A 8 4.77 -5.69 -24.12
C GLN A 8 4.75 -6.03 -22.63
N LYS A 9 5.43 -7.12 -22.25
CA LYS A 9 5.58 -7.53 -20.84
C LYS A 9 6.32 -6.47 -20.03
N ASN A 10 7.41 -5.92 -20.58
CA ASN A 10 8.22 -4.90 -19.92
C ASN A 10 7.49 -3.56 -19.77
N ILE A 11 6.57 -3.20 -20.68
CA ILE A 11 5.81 -1.95 -20.58
C ILE A 11 4.76 -2.01 -19.47
N LEU A 12 3.99 -3.11 -19.39
CA LEU A 12 2.96 -3.27 -18.36
C LEU A 12 3.54 -3.29 -16.94
N GLU A 13 4.69 -3.97 -16.77
CA GLU A 13 5.43 -3.97 -15.50
C GLU A 13 5.82 -2.54 -15.09
N LYS A 14 6.40 -1.76 -16.02
CA LYS A 14 6.78 -0.37 -15.76
C LYS A 14 5.58 0.52 -15.42
N ILE A 15 4.50 0.44 -16.20
CA ILE A 15 3.28 1.22 -15.95
C ILE A 15 2.72 0.90 -14.56
N PHE A 16 2.67 -0.39 -14.19
CA PHE A 16 2.20 -0.80 -12.87
C PHE A 16 3.04 -0.21 -11.74
N PHE A 17 4.38 -0.28 -11.83
CA PHE A 17 5.25 0.29 -10.80
C PHE A 17 5.21 1.81 -10.75
N ILE A 18 5.05 2.50 -11.89
CA ILE A 18 4.85 3.95 -11.93
C ILE A 18 3.55 4.33 -11.22
N LEU A 19 2.45 3.63 -11.53
CA LEU A 19 1.15 3.85 -10.87
C LEU A 19 1.24 3.57 -9.37
N LEU A 20 1.86 2.46 -8.97
CA LEU A 20 2.08 2.13 -7.56
C LEU A 20 2.89 3.21 -6.86
N GLY A 21 3.96 3.70 -7.49
CA GLY A 21 4.81 4.76 -6.94
C GLY A 21 4.06 6.08 -6.76
N LEU A 22 3.36 6.54 -7.81
CA LEU A 22 2.57 7.77 -7.76
C LEU A 22 1.42 7.70 -6.75
N SER A 23 0.70 6.58 -6.70
CA SER A 23 -0.36 6.39 -5.71
C SER A 23 0.17 6.25 -4.29
N SER A 24 1.35 5.63 -4.10
CA SER A 24 2.03 5.59 -2.80
C SER A 24 2.40 6.99 -2.33
N LEU A 25 2.97 7.81 -3.23
CA LEU A 25 3.28 9.20 -2.94
C LEU A 25 2.00 9.99 -2.59
N GLY A 26 0.93 9.80 -3.36
CA GLY A 26 -0.38 10.38 -3.10
C GLY A 26 -0.94 10.01 -1.72
N MET A 27 -0.83 8.74 -1.31
CA MET A 27 -1.22 8.30 0.04
C MET A 27 -0.40 9.01 1.12
N LEU A 28 0.92 9.11 0.94
CA LEU A 28 1.77 9.81 1.91
C LEU A 28 1.41 11.30 2.03
N LEU A 29 1.11 11.96 0.91
CA LEU A 29 0.65 13.36 0.87
C LEU A 29 -0.73 13.52 1.53
N LEU A 30 -1.70 12.66 1.21
CA LEU A 30 -3.04 12.68 1.82
C LEU A 30 -3.02 12.39 3.33
N SER A 31 -1.97 11.74 3.82
CA SER A 31 -1.86 11.41 5.24
C SER A 31 -1.72 12.65 6.12
N ASP A 32 -1.25 13.78 5.57
CA ASP A 32 -0.86 14.99 6.32
C ASP A 32 0.27 14.74 7.35
N LYS A 33 0.84 13.53 7.40
CA LYS A 33 1.83 13.12 8.40
C LYS A 33 3.27 13.35 7.97
N VAL A 34 3.56 13.15 6.68
CA VAL A 34 4.89 13.37 6.09
C VAL A 34 5.06 14.83 5.69
N ILE A 35 4.02 15.41 5.09
CA ILE A 35 3.95 16.81 4.70
C ILE A 35 2.67 17.37 5.31
N GLN A 36 2.80 18.32 6.25
CA GLN A 36 1.64 18.98 6.84
C GLN A 36 1.13 20.04 5.85
N TRP A 37 -0.12 19.92 5.40
CA TRP A 37 -0.76 20.82 4.45
C TRP A 37 -0.85 22.25 4.97
N LYS A 38 -0.84 22.43 6.29
CA LYS A 38 -0.75 23.74 6.92
C LYS A 38 0.42 24.58 6.41
N PHE A 39 1.56 23.97 6.09
CA PHE A 39 2.72 24.70 5.57
C PHE A 39 2.50 25.31 4.18
N PHE A 40 1.60 24.74 3.37
CA PHE A 40 1.43 25.12 1.97
C PHE A 40 0.11 25.83 1.68
N LEU A 41 -0.95 25.46 2.39
CA LEU A 41 -2.31 25.89 2.11
C LEU A 41 -2.98 26.61 3.29
N ASP A 42 -2.25 26.80 4.40
CA ASP A 42 -2.77 27.36 5.66
C ASP A 42 -4.09 26.70 6.13
N THR A 43 -4.19 25.39 5.93
CA THR A 43 -5.36 24.60 6.37
C THR A 43 -4.97 23.70 7.54
N ASN A 44 -5.88 23.53 8.49
CA ASN A 44 -5.80 22.48 9.52
C ASN A 44 -6.57 21.24 9.07
N TRP A 45 -6.66 21.01 7.76
CA TRP A 45 -7.42 19.88 7.24
C TRP A 45 -6.68 18.58 7.54
N GLU A 46 -7.34 17.70 8.27
CA GLU A 46 -6.85 16.35 8.52
C GLU A 46 -7.86 15.35 7.95
N LEU A 47 -7.36 14.34 7.24
CA LEU A 47 -8.22 13.25 6.80
C LEU A 47 -8.78 12.51 8.04
N SER A 48 -10.11 12.45 8.14
CA SER A 48 -10.78 11.74 9.24
C SER A 48 -10.37 10.27 9.30
N ILE A 49 -10.47 9.65 10.49
CA ILE A 49 -10.10 8.24 10.72
C ILE A 49 -10.86 7.31 9.76
N THR A 50 -12.17 7.54 9.56
CA THR A 50 -12.99 6.72 8.66
C THR A 50 -12.46 6.75 7.23
N TRP A 51 -12.15 7.94 6.71
CA TRP A 51 -11.59 8.09 5.37
C TRP A 51 -10.18 7.51 5.25
N ARG A 52 -9.38 7.52 6.32
CA ARG A 52 -8.07 6.85 6.38
C ARG A 52 -8.19 5.33 6.26
N ILE A 53 -9.16 4.73 6.95
CA ILE A 53 -9.43 3.28 6.86
C ILE A 53 -9.87 2.93 5.44
N ILE A 54 -10.84 3.68 4.91
CA ILE A 54 -11.39 3.45 3.57
C ILE A 54 -10.28 3.59 2.51
N SER A 55 -9.48 4.65 2.56
CA SER A 55 -8.39 4.86 1.59
C SER A 55 -7.30 3.79 1.69
N SER A 56 -6.91 3.41 2.91
CA SER A 56 -5.95 2.31 3.16
C SER A 56 -6.44 0.99 2.59
N PHE A 57 -7.73 0.67 2.81
CA PHE A 57 -8.36 -0.54 2.30
C PHE A 57 -8.45 -0.55 0.77
N ILE A 58 -8.90 0.56 0.16
CA ILE A 58 -9.01 0.70 -1.29
C ILE A 58 -7.62 0.57 -1.94
N PHE A 59 -6.62 1.31 -1.43
CA PHE A 59 -5.25 1.25 -1.94
C PHE A 59 -4.68 -0.17 -1.86
N THR A 60 -4.79 -0.81 -0.69
CA THR A 60 -4.29 -2.18 -0.48
C THR A 60 -4.97 -3.16 -1.43
N THR A 61 -6.30 -3.09 -1.55
CA THR A 61 -7.11 -4.03 -2.34
C THR A 61 -6.81 -3.88 -3.83
N ILE A 62 -6.84 -2.65 -4.35
CA ILE A 62 -6.62 -2.38 -5.77
C ILE A 62 -5.23 -2.88 -6.21
N PHE A 63 -4.17 -2.48 -5.50
CA PHE A 63 -2.81 -2.84 -5.90
C PHE A 63 -2.48 -4.32 -5.67
N SER A 64 -3.04 -4.94 -4.62
CA SER A 64 -2.86 -6.39 -4.40
C SER A 64 -3.55 -7.21 -5.48
N LEU A 65 -4.80 -6.87 -5.84
CA LEU A 65 -5.53 -7.56 -6.90
C LEU A 65 -4.91 -7.34 -8.28
N LEU A 66 -4.48 -6.12 -8.59
CA LEU A 66 -3.77 -5.81 -9.84
C LEU A 66 -2.45 -6.59 -9.95
N ALA A 67 -1.65 -6.61 -8.89
CA ALA A 67 -0.39 -7.36 -8.88
C ALA A 67 -0.65 -8.86 -9.07
N LEU A 68 -1.65 -9.42 -8.38
CA LEU A 68 -2.04 -10.83 -8.53
C LEU A 68 -2.49 -11.12 -9.97
N PHE A 69 -3.35 -10.28 -10.53
CA PHE A 69 -3.82 -10.40 -11.90
C PHE A 69 -2.66 -10.35 -12.92
N LEU A 70 -1.72 -9.42 -12.76
CA LEU A 70 -0.56 -9.31 -13.64
C LEU A 70 0.38 -10.51 -13.53
N VAL A 71 0.54 -11.09 -12.33
CA VAL A 71 1.27 -12.36 -12.14
C VAL A 71 0.53 -13.52 -12.81
N LEU A 72 -0.79 -13.64 -12.62
CA LEU A 72 -1.58 -14.72 -13.24
C LEU A 72 -1.54 -14.64 -14.77
N THR A 73 -1.55 -13.45 -15.34
CA THR A 73 -1.44 -13.22 -16.79
C THR A 73 0.00 -13.20 -17.33
N ASN A 74 0.98 -13.57 -16.49
CA ASN A 74 2.41 -13.63 -16.81
C ASN A 74 3.02 -12.30 -17.28
N ASN A 75 2.36 -11.17 -16.97
CA ASN A 75 2.86 -9.82 -17.23
C ASN A 75 3.78 -9.31 -16.11
N LEU A 76 3.76 -9.93 -14.93
CA LEU A 76 4.61 -9.61 -13.79
C LEU A 76 5.30 -10.88 -13.28
N ARG A 77 6.56 -10.77 -12.85
CA ARG A 77 7.27 -11.88 -12.19
C ARG A 77 6.69 -12.14 -10.80
N LEU A 78 6.74 -13.41 -10.38
CA LEU A 78 6.18 -13.84 -9.09
C LEU A 78 6.79 -13.12 -7.88
N ILE A 79 8.11 -12.88 -7.94
CA ILE A 79 8.83 -12.17 -6.88
C ILE A 79 8.26 -10.78 -6.59
N TYR A 80 7.69 -10.12 -7.61
CA TYR A 80 7.14 -8.79 -7.44
C TYR A 80 5.85 -8.76 -6.62
N LEU A 81 5.14 -9.88 -6.41
CA LEU A 81 4.04 -9.91 -5.43
C LEU A 81 4.54 -9.63 -4.01
N GLN A 82 5.70 -10.17 -3.65
CA GLN A 82 6.30 -9.94 -2.34
C GLN A 82 6.77 -8.49 -2.22
N ILE A 83 7.38 -7.94 -3.28
CA ILE A 83 7.82 -6.54 -3.32
C ILE A 83 6.63 -5.59 -3.21
N VAL A 84 5.53 -5.85 -3.92
CA VAL A 84 4.30 -5.03 -3.84
C VAL A 84 3.68 -5.10 -2.46
N ALA A 85 3.53 -6.30 -1.88
CA ALA A 85 3.00 -6.46 -0.52
C ALA A 85 3.85 -5.70 0.50
N PHE A 86 5.18 -5.74 0.34
CA PHE A 86 6.11 -5.00 1.19
C PHE A 86 5.96 -3.47 1.05
N ILE A 87 5.88 -2.95 -0.18
CA ILE A 87 5.65 -1.52 -0.43
C ILE A 87 4.34 -1.08 0.21
N ILE A 88 3.26 -1.84 0.00
CA ILE A 88 1.95 -1.54 0.62
C ILE A 88 2.08 -1.51 2.15
N ALA A 89 2.75 -2.49 2.75
CA ALA A 89 2.94 -2.54 4.20
C ALA A 89 3.66 -1.28 4.72
N ILE A 90 4.72 -0.81 4.05
CA ILE A 90 5.42 0.43 4.41
C ILE A 90 4.49 1.63 4.28
N VAL A 91 3.83 1.79 3.12
CA VAL A 91 2.98 2.95 2.84
C VAL A 91 1.87 3.06 3.87
N ILE A 92 1.18 1.96 4.17
CA ILE A 92 0.12 1.96 5.18
C ILE A 92 0.72 2.23 6.57
N THR A 93 1.83 1.58 6.95
CA THR A 93 2.42 1.85 8.27
C THR A 93 2.74 3.34 8.45
N VAL A 94 3.36 3.97 7.45
CA VAL A 94 3.67 5.42 7.49
C VAL A 94 2.40 6.27 7.53
N PHE A 95 1.36 5.88 6.80
CA PHE A 95 0.07 6.57 6.76
C PHE A 95 -0.62 6.68 8.14
N TRP A 96 -0.29 5.76 9.05
CA TRP A 96 -0.86 5.66 10.41
C TRP A 96 0.05 6.22 11.51
N ILE A 97 1.29 6.64 11.20
CA ILE A 97 2.25 7.18 12.18
C ILE A 97 1.68 8.42 12.90
N PRO A 98 1.85 8.53 14.23
CA PRO A 98 1.46 9.72 14.98
C PRO A 98 2.28 10.95 14.58
N THR A 99 1.70 12.14 14.72
CA THR A 99 2.41 13.40 14.47
C THR A 99 2.56 14.24 15.72
N TYR A 100 3.61 15.05 15.75
CA TYR A 100 3.75 16.08 16.77
C TYR A 100 2.82 17.25 16.47
N VAL A 101 2.07 17.69 17.48
CA VAL A 101 1.21 18.87 17.44
C VAL A 101 1.56 19.73 18.66
N ILE A 102 1.47 21.05 18.50
CA ILE A 102 1.69 21.98 19.62
C ILE A 102 0.41 21.96 20.47
N ASP A 103 0.56 21.71 21.77
CA ASP A 103 -0.58 21.72 22.69
C ASP A 103 -1.07 23.16 22.89
N SER A 104 -2.24 23.49 22.33
CA SER A 104 -2.84 24.81 22.44
C SER A 104 -3.35 25.12 23.85
N SER A 105 -3.42 24.13 24.74
CA SER A 105 -3.86 24.28 26.13
C SER A 105 -2.71 24.48 27.13
N SER A 106 -1.47 24.30 26.68
CA SER A 106 -0.26 24.46 27.49
C SER A 106 0.38 25.83 27.19
N SER A 107 0.70 26.59 28.25
CA SER A 107 1.40 27.89 28.14
C SER A 107 2.83 27.77 27.61
N SER A 108 3.41 26.57 27.71
CA SER A 108 4.63 26.19 27.02
C SER A 108 4.25 25.59 25.66
N ASN A 109 4.93 25.98 24.58
CA ASN A 109 4.75 25.39 23.24
C ASN A 109 5.24 23.92 23.20
N GLU A 110 4.72 23.07 24.08
CA GLU A 110 5.07 21.67 24.20
C GLU A 110 4.52 20.90 23.01
N LYS A 111 5.40 20.10 22.40
CA LYS A 111 5.05 19.23 21.29
C LYS A 111 4.52 17.92 21.86
N ILE A 112 3.21 17.70 21.74
CA ILE A 112 2.57 16.44 22.12
C ILE A 112 2.42 15.51 20.91
N LEU A 113 2.49 14.20 21.15
CA LEU A 113 2.23 13.21 20.12
C LEU A 113 0.72 13.05 19.93
N LYS A 114 0.20 13.48 18.77
CA LYS A 114 -1.18 13.23 18.34
C LYS A 114 -1.26 11.92 17.56
N TRP A 115 -1.83 10.92 18.22
CA TRP A 115 -2.10 9.63 17.63
C TRP A 115 -3.26 9.71 16.64
N THR A 116 -3.17 8.91 15.58
CA THR A 116 -4.19 8.87 14.53
C THR A 116 -5.49 8.25 15.04
N TRP A 117 -5.41 7.31 15.98
CA TRP A 117 -6.56 6.70 16.64
C TRP A 117 -6.27 6.41 18.11
N TYR A 118 -5.66 5.27 18.45
CA TYR A 118 -5.09 5.01 19.78
C TYR A 118 -3.57 4.85 19.76
N LYS A 119 -2.95 5.06 20.94
CA LYS A 119 -1.50 5.08 21.14
C LYS A 119 -0.76 3.83 20.65
N TYR A 120 -1.44 2.69 20.59
CA TYR A 120 -0.82 1.41 20.24
C TYR A 120 -1.34 0.80 18.94
N ASP A 121 -2.23 1.48 18.20
CA ASP A 121 -2.88 0.89 17.00
C ASP A 121 -1.93 0.70 15.81
N ILE A 122 -0.80 1.40 15.79
CA ILE A 122 0.22 1.18 14.76
C ILE A 122 0.82 -0.23 14.84
N ILE A 123 0.87 -0.84 16.04
CA ILE A 123 1.40 -2.18 16.27
C ILE A 123 0.50 -3.25 15.62
N PRO A 124 -0.81 -3.35 15.93
CA PRO A 124 -1.68 -4.32 15.28
C PRO A 124 -1.79 -4.07 13.77
N VAL A 125 -1.79 -2.80 13.30
CA VAL A 125 -1.75 -2.51 11.86
C VAL A 125 -0.47 -3.10 11.23
N PHE A 126 0.70 -2.80 11.78
CA PHE A 126 1.96 -3.35 11.30
C PHE A 126 1.98 -4.89 11.31
N VAL A 127 1.51 -5.52 12.39
CA VAL A 127 1.44 -6.99 12.52
C VAL A 127 0.51 -7.60 11.46
N ILE A 128 -0.66 -7.00 11.21
CA ILE A 128 -1.59 -7.47 10.17
C ILE A 128 -0.90 -7.44 8.80
N TYR A 129 -0.23 -6.34 8.45
CA TYR A 129 0.46 -6.22 7.16
C TYR A 129 1.69 -7.15 7.07
N LEU A 130 2.38 -7.41 8.18
CA LEU A 130 3.47 -8.39 8.26
C LEU A 130 2.95 -9.82 8.00
N ILE A 131 1.81 -10.19 8.59
CA ILE A 131 1.14 -11.47 8.34
C ILE A 131 0.75 -11.57 6.86
N PHE A 132 0.15 -10.52 6.30
CA PHE A 132 -0.18 -10.48 4.87
C PHE A 132 1.06 -10.70 3.98
N TYR A 133 2.19 -10.07 4.31
CA TYR A 133 3.44 -10.28 3.60
C TYR A 133 3.94 -11.74 3.71
N ALA A 134 3.92 -12.31 4.92
CA ALA A 134 4.33 -13.69 5.15
C ALA A 134 3.44 -14.70 4.40
N LEU A 135 2.12 -14.50 4.43
CA LEU A 135 1.16 -15.30 3.67
C LEU A 135 1.44 -15.18 2.17
N THR A 136 1.64 -13.97 1.66
CA THR A 136 1.96 -13.74 0.25
C THR A 136 3.22 -14.50 -0.14
N LYS A 137 4.27 -14.46 0.69
CA LYS A 137 5.51 -15.22 0.46
C LYS A 137 5.28 -16.73 0.49
N ALA A 138 4.49 -17.24 1.44
CA ALA A 138 4.22 -18.67 1.58
C ALA A 138 3.40 -19.25 0.42
N PHE A 139 2.39 -18.51 -0.06
CA PHE A 139 1.46 -18.96 -1.10
C PHE A 139 1.93 -18.62 -2.53
N SER A 140 2.83 -17.64 -2.69
CA SER A 140 3.42 -17.27 -3.99
C SER A 140 4.55 -18.23 -4.38
N LYS A 141 4.26 -19.54 -4.45
CA LYS A 141 5.16 -20.52 -5.07
C LYS A 141 4.77 -20.74 -6.52
N GLU A 142 5.76 -20.90 -7.40
CA GLU A 142 5.52 -21.12 -8.83
C GLU A 142 4.59 -22.30 -9.11
N ILE A 143 4.68 -23.36 -8.30
CA ILE A 143 3.84 -24.56 -8.41
C ILE A 143 2.34 -24.20 -8.31
N TYR A 144 1.95 -23.39 -7.31
CA TYR A 144 0.56 -23.00 -7.10
C TYR A 144 0.07 -22.05 -8.20
N ILE A 145 0.90 -21.07 -8.57
CA ILE A 145 0.56 -20.10 -9.62
C ILE A 145 0.40 -20.77 -10.97
N ASN A 146 1.30 -21.71 -11.32
CA ASN A 146 1.21 -22.46 -12.56
C ASN A 146 -0.03 -23.39 -12.58
N LYS A 147 -0.43 -23.95 -11.43
CA LYS A 147 -1.68 -24.71 -11.30
C LYS A 147 -2.90 -23.82 -11.57
N VAL A 148 -2.95 -22.63 -10.99
CA VAL A 148 -4.04 -21.65 -11.21
C VAL A 148 -4.06 -21.17 -12.67
N ARG A 149 -2.90 -20.83 -13.26
CA ARG A 149 -2.81 -20.45 -14.67
C ARG A 149 -3.37 -21.50 -15.62
N LYS A 150 -3.05 -22.78 -15.38
CA LYS A 150 -3.57 -23.91 -16.17
C LYS A 150 -5.08 -24.06 -16.06
N LEU A 151 -5.68 -23.78 -14.89
CA LEU A 151 -7.13 -23.79 -14.70
C LEU A 151 -7.80 -22.64 -15.45
N ILE A 152 -7.21 -21.44 -15.40
CA ILE A 152 -7.73 -20.26 -16.12
C ILE A 152 -7.64 -20.47 -17.64
N SER A 153 -6.52 -21.02 -18.14
CA SER A 153 -6.33 -21.25 -19.59
C SER A 153 -7.14 -22.42 -20.14
N LYS A 154 -7.71 -23.27 -19.28
CA LYS A 154 -8.56 -24.42 -19.66
C LYS A 154 -10.04 -24.07 -19.70
N LYS A 155 -10.44 -22.87 -19.28
CA LYS A 155 -11.80 -22.40 -19.51
C LYS A 155 -11.96 -22.09 -21.01
N PRO A 156 -12.99 -22.64 -21.67
CA PRO A 156 -13.25 -22.46 -23.10
C PRO A 156 -13.51 -21.00 -23.46
#